data_AF-A0A151JT49-F1
#
_entry.id   AF-A0A151JT49-F1
#
_cell.length_a   1.000
_cell.length_b   1.000
_cell.length_c   1.000
_cell.angle_alpha   90.00
_cell.angle_beta   90.00
_cell.angle_gamma   90.00
#
_symmetry.space_group_name_H-M   'P 1'
#
loop_
_entity.id
_entity.type
_entity.pdbx_description
1 polymer ?
#
loop_
_entity_poly.entity_id
_entity_poly.type
_entity_poly.pdbx_seq_one_letter_code
_entity_poly.pdbx_strand_id
1 'polypeptide(L)' 'MSLLQSLSSHKHIWKMYWTLIFPFAGFMIGHKIDKMETQRMTTFRDKSALYGRELKPGEPPSWPY' A
#
# COMPACT_ATOMS: atom_id res chain seq x y z
N MET A 1 18.52 -9.42 -37.51
CA MET A 1 19.59 -9.67 -36.52
C MET A 1 19.80 -8.49 -35.55
N SER A 2 18.77 -7.69 -35.20
CA SER A 2 18.94 -6.46 -34.38
C SER A 2 18.23 -6.52 -33.03
N LEU A 3 17.04 -7.13 -32.95
CA LEU A 3 16.26 -7.23 -31.70
C LEU A 3 16.93 -8.10 -30.64
N LEU A 4 17.52 -9.24 -31.03
CA LEU A 4 18.21 -10.14 -30.10
C LEU A 4 19.50 -9.54 -29.53
N GLN A 5 20.22 -8.71 -30.30
CA GLN A 5 21.41 -8.01 -29.82
C GLN A 5 21.04 -6.87 -28.86
N SER A 6 19.94 -6.15 -29.12
CA SER A 6 19.39 -5.15 -28.19
C SER A 6 19.01 -5.75 -26.84
N LEU A 7 18.32 -6.89 -26.84
CA LEU A 7 17.97 -7.61 -25.61
C LEU A 7 19.20 -8.06 -24.81
N SER A 8 20.27 -8.47 -25.51
CA SER A 8 21.53 -8.83 -24.86
C SER A 8 22.27 -7.62 -24.27
N SER A 9 22.14 -6.44 -24.91
CA SER A 9 22.70 -5.19 -24.41
C SER A 9 22.08 -4.77 -23.07
N HIS A 10 20.77 -4.95 -22.87
CA HIS A 10 20.10 -4.55 -21.61
C HIS A 10 20.40 -5.44 -20.39
N LYS A 11 21.07 -6.59 -20.56
CA LYS A 11 21.39 -7.51 -19.46
C LYS A 11 22.20 -6.85 -18.34
N HIS A 12 23.06 -5.89 -18.66
CA HIS A 12 23.86 -5.18 -17.65
C HIS A 12 23.03 -4.26 -16.77
N ILE A 13 22.03 -3.57 -17.33
CA ILE A 13 21.08 -2.71 -16.62
C ILE A 13 20.26 -3.54 -15.63
N TRP A 14 19.71 -4.67 -16.09
CA TRP A 14 18.95 -5.58 -15.21
C TRP A 14 19.81 -6.13 -14.08
N LYS A 15 21.05 -6.55 -14.36
CA LYS A 15 21.97 -7.03 -13.32
C LYS A 15 22.29 -5.96 -12.26
N MET A 16 22.33 -4.68 -12.66
CA MET A 16 22.69 -3.57 -11.76
C MET A 16 21.50 -3.05 -10.94
N TYR A 17 20.29 -3.04 -11.50
CA TYR A 17 19.15 -2.35 -10.91
C TYR A 17 18.00 -3.23 -10.44
N TRP A 18 18.04 -4.55 -10.66
CA TRP A 18 16.93 -5.42 -10.24
C TRP A 18 16.63 -5.34 -8.73
N THR A 19 17.63 -5.03 -7.89
CA THR A 19 17.47 -4.89 -6.43
C THR A 19 16.68 -3.65 -6.02
N LEU A 20 16.52 -2.65 -6.90
CA LEU A 20 15.70 -1.46 -6.60
C LEU A 20 14.23 -1.81 -6.38
N ILE A 21 13.76 -2.99 -6.80
CA ILE A 21 12.40 -3.46 -6.55
C ILE A 21 12.13 -3.73 -5.06
N PHE A 22 13.16 -4.09 -4.28
CA PHE A 22 13.01 -4.49 -2.89
C PHE A 22 12.41 -3.41 -1.98
N PRO A 23 12.89 -2.15 -1.97
CA PRO A 23 12.27 -1.11 -1.15
C PRO A 23 10.82 -0.83 -1.54
N PHE A 24 10.48 -0.84 -2.84
CA PHE A 24 9.10 -0.64 -3.28
C PHE A 24 8.20 -1.80 -2.88
N ALA A 25 8.66 -3.04 -3.04
CA ALA A 25 7.92 -4.22 -2.61
C ALA A 25 7.72 -4.22 -1.09
N GLY A 26 8.77 -3.92 -0.32
CA GLY A 26 8.70 -3.79 1.13
C GLY A 26 7.71 -2.73 1.59
N PHE A 27 7.74 -1.54 0.97
CA PHE A 27 6.77 -0.47 1.25
C PHE A 27 5.33 -0.91 0.97
N MET A 28 5.07 -1.52 -0.19
CA MET A 28 3.74 -1.97 -0.57
C MET A 28 3.19 -3.05 0.37
N ILE A 29 4.05 -3.99 0.79
CA ILE A 29 3.69 -5.02 1.76
C ILE A 29 3.41 -4.40 3.13
N GLY A 30 4.28 -3.52 3.62
CA GLY A 30 4.10 -2.81 4.89
C GLY A 30 2.80 -2.03 4.92
N HIS A 31 2.55 -1.21 3.89
CA HIS A 31 1.31 -0.44 3.75
C HIS A 31 0.05 -1.31 3.75
N LYS A 32 0.12 -2.50 3.13
CA LYS A 32 -1.00 -3.46 3.15
C LYS A 32 -1.26 -3.98 4.56
N ILE A 33 -0.20 -4.32 5.31
CA ILE A 33 -0.31 -4.80 6.69
C ILE A 33 -0.88 -3.70 7.59
N ASP A 34 -0.39 -2.47 7.47
CA ASP A 34 -0.89 -1.32 8.24
C ASP A 34 -2.38 -1.06 8.00
N LYS A 35 -2.82 -1.18 6.73
CA LYS A 35 -4.24 -1.11 6.40
C LYS A 35 -5.05 -2.22 7.06
N MET A 36 -4.56 -3.46 7.05
CA MET A 36 -5.23 -4.58 7.69
C MET A 36 -5.39 -4.38 9.20
N GLU A 37 -4.34 -3.89 9.88
CA GLU A 37 -4.41 -3.57 11.31
C GLU A 37 -5.33 -2.40 11.60
N THR A 38 -5.33 -1.36 10.77
CA THR A 38 -6.27 -0.24 10.88
C THR A 38 -7.73 -0.71 10.83
N GLN A 39 -8.05 -1.67 9.96
CA GLN A 39 -9.39 -2.26 9.90
C GLN A 39 -9.74 -3.09 11.15
N ARG A 40 -8.74 -3.70 11.81
CA ARG A 40 -8.95 -4.42 13.08
C ARG A 40 -9.19 -3.47 14.26
N MET A 41 -8.64 -2.25 14.19
CA MET A 41 -8.75 -1.24 15.25
C MET A 41 -10.01 -0.36 15.16
N THR A 42 -11.04 -0.75 14.42
CA THR A 42 -12.25 0.08 14.24
C THR A 42 -13.27 -0.01 15.38
N THR A 43 -13.05 -0.84 16.41
CA THR A 43 -14.03 -1.10 17.48
C THR A 43 -14.47 0.16 18.25
N PHE A 44 -13.53 1.09 18.47
CA PHE A 44 -13.73 2.36 19.19
C PHE A 44 -13.92 3.57 18.28
N ARG A 45 -14.07 3.35 16.98
CA ARG A 45 -14.37 4.41 16.02
C ARG A 45 -15.72 5.05 16.36
N ASP A 46 -15.79 6.38 16.27
CA ASP A 46 -16.98 7.19 16.55
C ASP A 46 -17.55 7.02 17.97
N LYS A 47 -16.73 6.60 18.93
CA LYS A 47 -17.12 6.37 20.34
C LYS A 47 -16.28 7.12 21.37
N SER A 48 -15.32 7.94 20.94
CA SER A 48 -14.46 8.69 21.86
C SER A 48 -15.21 9.90 22.44
N ALA A 49 -14.78 10.41 23.61
CA ALA A 49 -15.42 11.57 24.24
C ALA A 49 -15.40 12.84 23.38
N LEU A 50 -14.40 12.99 22.51
CA LEU A 50 -14.23 14.17 21.65
C LEU A 50 -14.91 14.03 20.28
N TYR A 51 -14.95 12.82 19.71
CA TYR A 51 -15.42 12.59 18.34
C TYR A 51 -16.59 11.61 18.23
N GLY A 52 -17.15 11.18 19.37
CA GLY A 52 -18.32 10.31 19.41
C GLY A 52 -19.56 11.04 18.91
N ARG A 53 -20.25 10.45 17.93
CA ARG A 53 -21.46 11.05 17.34
C ARG A 53 -22.35 9.99 16.70
N GLU A 54 -23.61 10.36 16.52
CA GLU A 54 -24.56 9.60 15.71
C GLU A 54 -24.27 9.83 14.21
N LEU A 55 -24.33 8.75 13.42
CA LEU A 55 -24.19 8.80 11.97
C LEU A 55 -25.54 9.06 11.32
N LYS A 56 -25.57 9.89 10.27
CA LYS A 56 -26.78 10.04 9.46
C LYS A 56 -27.05 8.74 8.67
N PRO A 57 -28.31 8.47 8.29
CA PRO A 57 -28.63 7.33 7.44
C PRO A 57 -27.81 7.36 6.14
N GLY A 58 -27.05 6.29 5.88
CA GLY A 58 -26.18 6.17 4.70
C GLY A 58 -24.83 6.88 4.79
N GLU A 59 -24.52 7.52 5.93
CA GLU A 59 -23.22 8.14 6.15
C GLU A 59 -22.14 7.06 6.42
N PRO A 60 -21.01 7.08 5.71
CA PRO A 60 -19.91 6.17 6.01
C PRO A 60 -19.30 6.51 7.38
N PRO A 61 -18.64 5.53 8.02
CA PRO A 61 -17.88 5.80 9.23
C PRO A 61 -16.76 6.82 9.01
N SER A 62 -16.29 7.45 10.09
CA SER A 62 -15.29 8.53 9.99
C SER A 62 -13.94 8.12 9.39
N TRP A 63 -13.55 6.85 9.50
CA TRP A 63 -12.34 6.24 8.92
C TRP A 63 -12.41 4.71 9.03
N PRO A 64 -11.55 3.92 8.39
CA PRO A 64 -10.66 4.26 7.27
C PRO A 64 -11.42 4.30 5.92
N TYR A 65 -10.92 5.07 4.96
CA TYR A 65 -11.45 5.21 3.58
C TYR A 65 -10.67 4.35 2.57
#